data_AF-A0A7C9EJZ2-F1
#
_entry.id   AF-A0A7C9EJZ2-F1
#
_cell.length_a   1.000
_cell.length_b   1.000
_cell.length_c   1.000
_cell.angle_alpha   90.00
_cell.angle_beta   90.00
_cell.angle_gamma   90.00
#
_symmetry.space_group_name_H-M   'P 1'
#
loop_
_entity.id
_entity.type
_entity.pdbx_description
1 polymer ?
#
loop_
_entity_poly.entity_id
_entity_poly.type
_entity_poly.pdbx_seq_one_letter_code
_entity_poly.pdbx_strand_id
1 'polypeptide(L)'
;LSFGHYDLPDQNLEVYSNHEDVCPAHSAKKLSLYEVAHSRVGDKGNDLNFSIIPHIHSDITRLKIIINPQWVKRVLAPLLNPSPFLDQDAIRKRDAWVEENVIVEIYEVKGIHSLN
;
A
#
# COMPACT_ATOMS: atom_id res chain seq x y z
N LEU A 1 -5.52 6.86 -60.36
CA LEU A 1 -4.15 7.03 -59.83
C LEU A 1 -4.26 7.06 -58.32
N SER A 2 -3.90 5.94 -57.70
CA SER A 2 -4.18 5.59 -56.30
C SER A 2 -3.09 6.18 -55.38
N PHE A 3 -3.50 6.82 -54.28
CA PHE A 3 -2.57 7.25 -53.23
C PHE A 3 -2.35 6.09 -52.26
N GLY A 4 -1.09 5.66 -52.15
CA GLY A 4 -0.67 4.52 -51.33
C GLY A 4 -0.87 4.77 -49.84
N HIS A 5 -1.60 3.86 -49.20
CA HIS A 5 -1.59 3.62 -47.77
C HIS A 5 -0.27 2.88 -47.46
N TYR A 6 0.63 3.50 -46.70
CA TYR A 6 1.78 2.79 -46.17
C TYR A 6 1.39 2.24 -44.80
N ASP A 7 0.98 0.97 -44.78
CA ASP A 7 0.88 0.17 -43.57
C ASP A 7 2.30 -0.07 -43.03
N LEU A 8 2.67 0.64 -41.98
CA LEU A 8 3.85 0.31 -41.19
C LEU A 8 3.48 -0.84 -40.25
N PRO A 9 4.25 -1.94 -40.21
CA PRO A 9 3.96 -3.05 -39.33
C PRO A 9 4.10 -2.63 -37.87
N ASP A 10 3.03 -2.88 -37.11
CA ASP A 10 2.94 -2.78 -35.66
C ASP A 10 3.84 -3.85 -35.03
N GLN A 11 5.14 -3.59 -34.99
CA GLN A 11 6.15 -4.42 -34.34
C GLN A 11 7.01 -3.54 -33.44
N ASN A 12 6.38 -2.92 -32.45
CA ASN A 12 7.05 -2.42 -31.25
C ASN A 12 6.12 -2.49 -30.03
N LEU A 13 5.25 -3.50 -29.99
CA LEU A 13 4.59 -3.95 -28.76
C LEU A 13 5.36 -5.13 -28.15
N GLU A 14 6.68 -5.03 -28.10
CA GLU A 14 7.40 -5.69 -27.01
C GLU A 14 7.07 -4.89 -25.76
N VAL A 15 5.90 -5.19 -25.20
CA VAL A 15 5.60 -4.98 -23.80
C VAL A 15 6.84 -5.48 -23.08
N TYR A 16 7.58 -4.57 -22.46
CA TYR A 16 8.56 -4.89 -21.42
C TYR A 16 7.76 -5.58 -20.32
N SER A 17 7.51 -6.86 -20.54
CA SER A 17 7.24 -7.83 -19.52
C SER A 17 8.58 -7.94 -18.81
N ASN A 18 8.85 -6.95 -17.95
CA ASN A 18 9.62 -7.21 -16.76
C ASN A 18 8.79 -8.26 -16.02
N HIS A 19 8.96 -9.51 -16.42
CA HIS A 19 8.94 -10.64 -15.53
C HIS A 19 10.09 -10.34 -14.57
N GLU A 20 9.89 -9.37 -13.67
CA GLU A 20 10.59 -9.38 -12.41
C GLU A 20 10.30 -10.76 -11.87
N ASP A 21 11.33 -11.58 -11.77
CA ASP A 21 11.22 -12.91 -11.21
C ASP A 21 10.64 -12.71 -9.81
N VAL A 22 9.33 -12.92 -9.66
CA VAL A 22 8.50 -12.42 -8.56
C VAL A 22 8.84 -13.23 -7.31
N CYS A 23 9.98 -12.92 -6.72
CA CYS A 23 10.51 -13.58 -5.54
C CYS A 23 9.93 -12.90 -4.29
N PRO A 24 9.54 -13.68 -3.27
CA PRO A 24 9.16 -13.12 -1.97
C PRO A 24 10.25 -12.18 -1.47
N ALA A 25 9.85 -11.05 -0.90
CA ALA A 25 10.83 -10.04 -0.55
C ALA A 25 11.84 -10.57 0.49
N HIS A 26 13.13 -10.29 0.31
CA HIS A 26 14.19 -10.85 1.15
C HIS A 26 14.12 -10.32 2.59
N SER A 27 14.16 -11.22 3.58
CA SER A 27 14.04 -10.89 5.02
C SER A 27 15.20 -10.05 5.60
N ALA A 28 16.33 -9.92 4.90
CA ALA A 28 17.53 -9.24 5.40
C ALA A 28 17.58 -7.75 5.06
N LYS A 29 16.66 -7.24 4.23
CA LYS A 29 16.62 -5.84 3.81
C LYS A 29 15.38 -5.17 4.38
N LYS A 30 15.55 -3.97 4.94
CA LYS A 30 14.40 -3.12 5.26
C LYS A 30 13.80 -2.64 3.94
N LEU A 31 12.60 -3.12 3.64
CA LEU A 31 11.83 -2.73 2.47
C LEU A 31 10.71 -1.79 2.91
N SER A 32 10.41 -0.83 2.05
CA SER A 32 9.23 0.00 2.20
C SER A 32 7.97 -0.80 1.89
N LEU A 33 6.83 -0.38 2.45
CA LEU A 33 5.56 -1.08 2.22
C LEU A 33 5.12 -1.03 0.75
N TYR A 34 5.44 0.05 0.03
CA TYR A 34 5.07 0.22 -1.38
C TYR A 34 5.89 -0.67 -2.34
N GLU A 35 7.06 -1.16 -1.91
CA GLU A 35 7.87 -2.12 -2.69
C GLU A 35 7.29 -3.54 -2.68
N VAL A 36 6.37 -3.86 -1.76
CA VAL A 36 5.86 -5.23 -1.55
C VAL A 36 4.34 -5.34 -1.60
N ALA A 37 3.65 -4.20 -1.60
CA ALA A 37 2.19 -4.15 -1.61
C ALA A 37 1.68 -2.84 -2.22
N HIS A 38 0.49 -2.91 -2.81
CA HIS A 38 -0.31 -1.74 -3.14
C HIS A 38 -1.19 -1.37 -1.95
N SER A 39 -1.39 -0.06 -1.74
CA SER A 39 -2.46 0.44 -0.88
C SER A 39 -3.64 0.83 -1.74
N ARG A 40 -4.86 0.55 -1.26
CA ARG A 40 -6.09 1.05 -1.85
C ARG A 40 -6.92 1.71 -0.75
N VAL A 41 -7.21 2.99 -0.91
CA VAL A 41 -8.09 3.73 0.00
C VAL A 41 -9.55 3.45 -0.37
N GLY A 42 -10.46 3.56 0.60
CA GLY A 42 -11.90 3.33 0.40
C GLY A 42 -12.51 4.16 -0.74
N ASP A 43 -13.62 3.67 -1.29
CA ASP A 43 -14.40 4.39 -2.31
C ASP A 43 -15.11 5.61 -1.70
N LYS A 44 -15.28 6.68 -2.49
CA LYS A 44 -16.11 7.87 -2.18
C LYS A 44 -15.79 8.62 -0.87
N GLY A 45 -14.50 8.89 -0.60
CA GLY A 45 -14.08 9.84 0.43
C GLY A 45 -14.05 9.29 1.86
N ASN A 46 -14.10 7.96 2.02
CA ASN A 46 -13.77 7.32 3.29
C ASN A 46 -12.29 6.91 3.30
N ASP A 47 -11.45 7.83 3.77
CA ASP A 47 -10.00 7.63 3.83
C ASP A 47 -9.54 6.93 5.12
N LEU A 48 -10.47 6.60 6.02
CA LEU A 48 -10.18 5.90 7.28
C LEU A 48 -9.96 4.40 7.06
N ASN A 49 -10.57 3.85 6.02
CA ASN A 49 -10.41 2.45 5.64
C ASN A 49 -9.45 2.34 4.46
N PHE A 50 -8.41 1.53 4.61
CA PHE A 50 -7.50 1.20 3.53
C PHE A 50 -7.23 -0.30 3.49
N SER A 51 -7.06 -0.81 2.28
CA SER A 51 -6.63 -2.17 2.00
C SER A 51 -5.15 -2.17 1.66
N ILE A 52 -4.41 -3.15 2.18
CA ILE A 52 -3.05 -3.46 1.76
C ILE A 52 -3.09 -4.76 0.97
N ILE A 53 -2.70 -4.70 -0.30
CA ILE A 53 -2.78 -5.79 -1.27
C ILE A 53 -1.35 -6.20 -1.61
N PRO A 54 -0.85 -7.36 -1.14
CA PRO A 54 0.50 -7.78 -1.45
C PRO A 54 0.67 -8.04 -2.96
N HIS A 55 1.83 -7.70 -3.51
CA HIS A 55 2.18 -8.06 -4.89
C HIS A 55 2.29 -9.58 -5.06
N ILE A 56 2.77 -10.26 -4.01
CA ILE A 56 2.96 -11.70 -3.96
C ILE A 56 2.16 -12.27 -2.80
N HIS A 57 1.27 -13.23 -3.06
CA HIS A 57 0.40 -13.77 -2.03
C HIS A 57 1.15 -14.31 -0.80
N SER A 58 2.35 -14.88 -0.99
CA SER A 58 3.19 -15.40 0.10
C SER A 58 3.60 -14.34 1.14
N ASP A 59 3.64 -13.06 0.76
CA ASP A 59 4.03 -11.97 1.66
C ASP A 59 2.93 -11.65 2.70
N ILE A 60 1.70 -12.18 2.54
CA ILE A 60 0.59 -11.94 3.48
C ILE A 60 0.94 -12.31 4.91
N THR A 61 1.67 -13.42 5.11
CA THR A 61 2.08 -13.89 6.43
C THR A 61 3.04 -12.89 7.08
N ARG A 62 3.99 -12.33 6.32
CA ARG A 62 4.92 -11.31 6.82
C ARG A 62 4.21 -10.00 7.12
N LEU A 63 3.31 -9.57 6.22
CA LEU A 63 2.54 -8.35 6.41
C LEU A 63 1.70 -8.40 7.69
N LYS A 64 1.07 -9.53 8.01
CA LYS A 64 0.30 -9.71 9.26
C LYS A 64 1.13 -9.57 10.54
N ILE A 65 2.42 -9.90 10.49
CA ILE A 65 3.32 -9.74 11.65
C ILE A 65 3.59 -8.25 11.90
N ILE A 66 3.79 -7.50 10.81
CA ILE A 66 4.18 -6.09 10.86
C ILE A 66 2.96 -5.17 11.10
N ILE A 67 1.91 -5.38 10.30
CA ILE A 67 0.68 -4.59 10.30
C ILE A 67 -0.24 -5.11 11.39
N ASN A 68 0.01 -4.65 12.61
CA ASN A 68 -0.82 -4.87 13.78
C ASN A 68 -1.46 -3.55 14.23
N PRO A 69 -2.46 -3.57 15.14
CA PRO A 69 -3.15 -2.36 15.59
C PRO A 69 -2.21 -1.25 16.08
N GLN A 70 -1.14 -1.61 16.79
CA GLN A 70 -0.16 -0.67 17.32
C GLN A 70 0.70 -0.03 16.23
N TRP A 71 1.02 -0.78 15.17
CA TRP A 71 1.66 -0.21 13.99
C TRP A 71 0.75 0.79 13.28
N VAL A 72 -0.54 0.44 13.10
CA VAL A 72 -1.52 1.31 12.44
C VAL A 72 -1.71 2.61 13.21
N LYS A 73 -1.91 2.56 14.54
CA LYS A 73 -2.02 3.76 15.39
C LYS A 73 -0.82 4.70 15.24
N ARG A 74 0.40 4.16 15.23
CA ARG A 74 1.63 4.95 15.04
C ARG A 74 1.70 5.64 13.68
N VAL A 75 1.24 4.97 12.62
CA VAL A 75 1.19 5.54 11.27
C VAL A 75 0.09 6.59 11.15
N LEU A 76 -1.04 6.41 11.84
CA LEU A 76 -2.16 7.36 11.84
C LEU A 76 -1.91 8.59 12.71
N ALA A 77 -1.15 8.48 13.80
CA ALA A 77 -0.98 9.57 14.77
C ALA A 77 -0.56 10.91 14.13
N PRO A 78 0.41 10.98 13.19
CA PRO A 78 0.75 12.22 12.50
C PRO A 78 -0.39 12.82 11.67
N LEU A 79 -1.31 12.02 11.16
CA LEU A 79 -2.42 12.48 10.31
C LEU A 79 -3.54 13.14 11.13
N LEU A 80 -3.69 12.75 12.40
CA LEU A 80 -4.76 13.25 13.28
C LEU A 80 -4.42 14.60 13.93
N ASN A 81 -3.19 15.09 13.77
CA ASN A 81 -2.83 16.45 14.15
C ASN A 81 -1.79 17.00 13.16
N PRO A 82 -2.23 17.73 12.12
CA PRO A 82 -1.36 18.21 11.05
C PRO A 82 -0.51 19.42 11.44
N SER A 83 -0.53 19.86 12.71
CA SER A 83 0.25 21.03 13.14
C SER A 83 1.75 20.81 12.89
N PRO A 84 2.41 21.66 12.10
CA PRO A 84 3.85 21.54 11.82
C PRO A 84 4.73 21.99 13.00
N PHE A 85 4.14 22.50 14.08
CA PHE A 85 4.84 23.06 15.25
C PHE A 85 4.48 22.33 16.54
N LEU A 86 4.67 21.02 16.57
CA LEU A 86 4.40 20.22 17.77
C LEU A 86 5.62 20.21 18.70
N ASP A 87 5.45 20.72 19.92
CA ASP A 87 6.37 20.44 21.02
C ASP A 87 6.20 18.98 21.52
N GLN A 88 7.13 18.54 22.37
CA GLN A 88 7.14 17.17 22.87
C GLN A 88 5.91 16.81 23.71
N ASP A 89 5.31 17.78 24.41
CA ASP A 89 4.13 17.54 25.24
C ASP A 89 2.88 17.38 24.37
N ALA A 90 2.79 18.14 23.28
CA ALA A 90 1.73 18.00 22.29
C ALA A 90 1.80 16.66 21.55
N ILE A 91 3.01 16.17 21.22
CA ILE A 91 3.21 14.82 20.66
C ILE A 91 2.73 13.75 21.65
N ARG A 92 3.15 13.83 22.92
CA ARG A 92 2.75 12.86 23.95
C ARG A 92 1.24 12.83 24.17
N LYS A 93 0.61 13.99 24.27
CA LYS A 93 -0.85 14.11 24.41
C LYS A 93 -1.59 13.50 23.22
N ARG A 94 -1.11 13.77 22.01
CA ARG A 94 -1.66 13.17 20.78
C ARG A 94 -1.53 11.65 20.80
N ASP A 95 -0.35 11.14 21.09
CA ASP A 95 -0.09 9.69 21.07
C ASP A 95 -0.92 8.96 22.13
N ALA A 96 -1.04 9.53 23.34
CA ALA A 96 -1.93 9.01 24.38
C ALA A 96 -3.40 9.04 23.93
N TRP A 97 -3.85 10.15 23.34
CA TRP A 97 -5.22 10.26 22.82
C TRP A 97 -5.50 9.22 21.73
N VAL A 98 -4.56 9.01 20.80
CA VAL A 98 -4.67 7.99 19.75
C VAL A 98 -4.74 6.60 20.35
N GLU A 99 -3.93 6.32 21.38
CA GLU A 99 -3.96 5.01 22.03
C GLU A 99 -5.31 4.72 22.68
N GLU A 100 -5.90 5.71 23.34
CA GLU A 100 -7.16 5.58 24.09
C GLU A 100 -8.41 5.61 23.18
N ASN A 101 -8.39 6.39 22.10
CA ASN A 101 -9.61 6.73 21.35
C ASN A 101 -9.68 6.09 19.95
N VAL A 102 -8.56 5.61 19.40
CA VAL A 102 -8.55 4.96 18.07
C VAL A 102 -8.71 3.45 18.23
N ILE A 103 -9.78 2.93 17.64
CA ILE A 103 -10.02 1.49 17.53
C ILE A 103 -9.58 1.05 16.14
N VAL A 104 -8.73 0.02 16.08
CA VAL A 104 -8.23 -0.54 14.81
C VAL A 104 -8.70 -1.97 14.68
N GLU A 105 -9.41 -2.25 13.60
CA GLU A 105 -9.82 -3.59 13.19
C GLU A 105 -9.05 -3.99 11.94
N ILE A 106 -8.48 -5.18 11.93
CA ILE A 106 -7.69 -5.71 10.81
C ILE A 106 -8.27 -7.06 10.43
N TYR A 107 -8.61 -7.23 9.15
CA TYR A 107 -9.16 -8.46 8.61
C TYR A 107 -8.50 -8.83 7.29
N GLU A 108 -8.42 -10.13 7.03
CA GLU A 108 -8.03 -10.66 5.72
C GLU A 108 -9.30 -10.96 4.92
N VAL A 109 -9.38 -10.43 3.71
CA VAL A 109 -10.43 -10.80 2.75
C VAL A 109 -9.86 -11.81 1.77
N LYS A 110 -10.45 -13.02 1.72
CA LYS A 110 -10.08 -14.08 0.79
C LYS A 110 -10.91 -14.00 -0.48
N GLY A 111 -10.38 -14.51 -1.59
CA GLY A 111 -11.12 -14.64 -2.86
C GLY A 111 -11.28 -13.36 -3.66
N ILE A 112 -10.67 -12.24 -3.24
CA ILE A 112 -10.49 -11.08 -4.10
C ILE A 112 -9.20 -11.31 -4.88
N HIS A 113 -9.36 -11.69 -6.15
CA HIS A 113 -8.27 -11.65 -7.10
C HIS A 113 -8.14 -10.21 -7.60
N SER A 114 -6.92 -9.66 -7.55
CA SER A 114 -6.59 -8.50 -8.39
C SER A 114 -6.97 -8.87 -9.82
N LEU A 115 -7.87 -8.12 -10.44
CA LEU A 115 -8.05 -8.17 -11.90
C LEU A 115 -6.72 -7.68 -12.49
N ASN A 116 -5.85 -8.62 -12.82
CA ASN A 116 -4.78 -8.45 -13.79
C ASN A 116 -5.16 -9.27 -15.00
#